data_AF-A0A5U3IUB3-F1
#
_entry.id   AF-A0A5U3IUB3-F1
#
_cell.length_a   1.000
_cell.length_b   1.000
_cell.length_c   1.000
_cell.angle_alpha   90.00
_cell.angle_beta   90.00
_cell.angle_gamma   90.00
#
_symmetry.space_group_name_H-M   'P 1'
#
loop_
_entity.id
_entity.type
_entity.pdbx_description
1 polymer ?
#
loop_
_entity_poly.entity_id
_entity_poly.type
_entity_poly.pdbx_seq_one_letter_code
_entity_poly.pdbx_strand_id
1 'polypeptide(L)'
;MAYTDGVKGARNGRYDENGNIHAEVQFSGRDDWLAYMVTTHETSEDGKALFAAFESGKFGEVTPWVETPEMLAEAKEEKYAEINAWRDTMENGNYPFTLNGHRWDCGKVSQTRLAPVVAVAKSGSLPPGFFWTDADNIDVPMTEVELVALESAMQKNMVLIGFKIHERQRQMKQEVEEMTERRKVKCYRPGWTKDEPGVN
;
A
#
# COMPACT_ATOMS: atom_id res chain seq x y z
N MET A 1 29.97 1.37 27.86
CA MET A 1 31.23 2.14 27.77
C MET A 1 30.89 3.46 27.13
N ALA A 2 30.94 4.55 27.92
CA ALA A 2 30.75 5.91 27.41
C ALA A 2 32.06 6.33 26.73
N TYR A 3 32.05 6.46 25.41
CA TYR A 3 33.18 7.02 24.67
C TYR A 3 33.14 8.54 24.87
N THR A 4 33.87 9.05 25.86
CA THR A 4 34.19 10.48 26.02
C THR A 4 35.34 10.89 25.10
N ASP A 5 35.23 10.57 23.82
CA ASP A 5 36.28 10.86 22.84
C ASP A 5 35.81 11.99 21.92
N GLY A 6 36.21 13.22 22.25
CA GLY A 6 35.94 14.39 21.43
C GLY A 6 36.36 14.17 19.97
N VAL A 7 35.71 14.86 19.03
CA VAL A 7 36.02 14.73 17.60
C VAL A 7 37.39 15.35 17.30
N LYS A 8 38.34 14.52 16.86
CA LYS A 8 39.69 14.94 16.41
C LYS A 8 39.64 15.50 14.98
N GLY A 9 38.78 14.95 14.14
CA GLY A 9 38.56 15.44 12.78
C GLY A 9 37.32 14.83 12.13
N ALA A 10 36.82 15.50 11.09
CA ALA A 10 35.67 15.08 10.31
C ALA A 10 35.88 15.49 8.84
N ARG A 11 35.36 14.69 7.90
CA ARG A 11 35.45 14.96 6.45
C ARG A 11 34.38 14.22 5.65
N ASN A 12 34.31 14.50 4.35
CA ASN A 12 33.43 13.83 3.38
C ASN A 12 31.94 13.88 3.79
N GLY A 13 31.53 15.01 4.38
CA GLY A 13 30.14 15.23 4.79
C GLY A 13 29.21 15.28 3.59
N ARG A 14 28.13 14.52 3.64
CA ARG A 14 27.04 14.56 2.65
C ARG A 14 25.70 14.52 3.35
N TYR A 15 24.76 15.35 2.93
CA TYR A 15 23.39 15.28 3.43
C TYR A 15 22.69 14.02 2.91
N ASP A 16 21.77 13.48 3.71
CA ASP A 16 20.73 12.56 3.26
C ASP A 16 19.38 13.27 3.09
N GLU A 17 18.36 12.50 2.69
CA GLU A 17 17.01 13.03 2.45
C GLU A 17 16.33 13.63 3.69
N ASN A 18 16.82 13.31 4.89
CA ASN A 18 16.30 13.78 6.18
C ASN A 18 17.12 14.93 6.78
N GLY A 19 18.13 15.41 6.04
CA GLY A 19 19.05 16.45 6.50
C GLY A 19 20.10 15.96 7.49
N ASN A 20 20.25 14.65 7.71
CA ASN A 20 21.39 14.14 8.47
C ASN A 20 22.64 14.20 7.60
N ILE A 21 23.81 14.26 8.22
CA ILE A 21 25.10 14.31 7.55
C ILE A 21 25.79 12.96 7.72
N HIS A 22 26.04 12.25 6.63
CA HIS A 22 26.90 11.08 6.61
C HIS A 22 28.33 11.54 6.36
N ALA A 23 29.26 11.17 7.24
CA ALA A 23 30.63 11.63 7.18
C ALA A 23 31.62 10.54 7.62
N GLU A 24 32.90 10.80 7.40
CA GLU A 24 33.99 10.10 8.05
C GLU A 24 34.46 10.92 9.25
N VAL A 25 34.40 10.33 10.45
CA VAL A 25 34.78 10.98 11.71
C VAL A 25 35.93 10.22 12.36
N GLN A 26 36.95 10.97 12.78
CA GLN A 26 38.03 10.48 13.63
C GLN A 26 37.78 10.97 15.05
N PHE A 27 37.54 10.05 15.96
CA PHE A 27 37.37 10.33 17.38
C PHE A 27 38.72 10.41 18.09
N SER A 28 38.79 11.12 19.22
CA SER A 28 39.97 11.16 20.07
C SER A 28 40.38 9.75 20.51
N GLY A 29 41.67 9.52 20.74
CA GLY A 29 42.17 8.18 21.09
C GLY A 29 42.16 7.17 19.93
N ARG A 30 41.69 7.55 18.74
CA ARG A 30 41.68 6.72 17.53
C ARG A 30 42.48 7.34 16.40
N ASP A 31 43.07 6.45 15.59
CA ASP A 31 43.79 6.81 14.37
C ASP A 31 42.99 6.48 13.10
N ASP A 32 41.94 5.67 13.20
CA ASP A 32 41.05 5.32 12.09
C ASP A 32 39.91 6.32 11.89
N TRP A 33 39.41 6.37 10.64
CA TRP A 33 38.24 7.15 10.26
C TRP A 33 37.03 6.23 10.17
N LEU A 34 35.95 6.57 10.87
CA LEU A 34 34.73 5.78 10.91
C LEU A 34 33.62 6.45 10.12
N ALA A 35 32.89 5.65 9.33
CA ALA A 35 31.62 6.10 8.78
C ALA A 35 30.65 6.38 9.93
N TYR A 36 30.18 7.62 10.00
CA TYR A 36 29.35 8.11 11.09
C TYR A 36 28.21 8.96 10.54
N MET A 37 27.01 8.75 11.07
CA MET A 37 25.84 9.55 10.74
C MET A 37 25.64 10.60 11.84
N VAL A 38 25.80 11.87 11.48
CA VAL A 38 25.52 13.01 12.35
C VAL A 38 24.07 13.42 12.10
N THR A 39 23.22 13.22 13.09
CA THR A 39 21.77 13.46 12.93
C THR A 39 21.36 14.86 13.38
N THR A 40 20.35 15.42 12.71
CA THR A 40 19.67 16.66 13.13
C THR A 40 18.93 16.51 14.46
N HIS A 41 18.64 15.27 14.89
CA HIS A 41 17.90 14.95 16.11
C HIS A 41 18.82 14.53 17.27
N GLU A 42 20.10 14.87 17.19
CA GLU A 42 21.09 14.47 18.17
C GLU A 42 20.79 15.08 19.54
N THR A 43 20.92 14.29 20.60
CA THR A 43 20.60 14.73 21.97
C THR A 43 21.86 15.02 22.79
N SER A 44 22.97 14.35 22.48
CA SER A 44 24.27 14.59 23.10
C SER A 44 24.84 15.97 22.74
N GLU A 45 25.54 16.59 23.68
CA GLU A 45 26.21 17.87 23.45
C GLU A 45 27.29 17.76 22.36
N ASP A 46 28.07 16.68 22.40
CA ASP A 46 29.14 16.42 21.42
C ASP A 46 28.61 16.26 20.01
N GLY A 47 27.52 15.52 19.83
CA GLY A 47 26.95 15.30 18.51
C GLY A 47 26.25 16.55 17.94
N LYS A 48 25.62 17.38 18.80
CA LYS A 48 25.12 18.71 18.39
C LYS A 48 26.26 19.63 17.96
N ALA A 49 27.35 19.66 18.72
CA ALA A 49 28.53 20.45 18.39
C ALA A 49 29.18 19.98 17.08
N LEU A 50 29.20 18.67 16.83
CA LEU A 50 29.66 18.10 15.57
C LEU A 50 28.78 18.52 14.38
N PHE A 51 27.46 18.48 14.52
CA PHE A 51 26.54 18.93 13.47
C PHE A 51 26.73 20.42 13.15
N ALA A 52 26.74 21.28 14.17
CA ALA A 52 26.97 22.71 13.99
C ALA A 52 28.36 23.01 13.37
N ALA A 53 29.37 22.21 13.68
CA ALA A 53 30.68 22.33 13.06
C ALA A 53 30.64 22.03 11.55
N PHE A 54 29.89 21.02 11.10
CA PHE A 54 29.65 20.80 9.67
C PHE A 54 28.90 21.96 9.02
N GLU A 55 27.81 22.44 9.63
CA GLU A 55 27.03 23.57 9.09
C GLU A 55 27.84 24.86 8.98
N SER A 56 28.78 25.08 9.91
CA SER A 56 29.70 26.23 9.87
C SER A 56 30.77 26.14 8.77
N GLY A 57 30.90 25.00 8.08
CA GLY A 57 31.95 24.74 7.10
C GLY A 57 33.31 24.38 7.71
N LYS A 58 33.40 24.15 9.02
CA LYS A 58 34.67 23.81 9.73
C LYS A 58 35.37 22.59 9.12
N PHE A 59 34.59 21.65 8.58
CA PHE A 59 35.08 20.40 7.98
C PHE A 59 34.96 20.38 6.43
N GLY A 60 34.83 21.56 5.82
CA GLY A 60 34.53 21.71 4.40
C GLY A 60 33.02 21.82 4.13
N GLU A 61 32.68 22.09 2.88
CA GLU A 61 31.29 22.14 2.43
C GLU A 61 30.67 20.73 2.50
N VAL A 62 29.47 20.65 3.07
CA VAL A 62 28.70 19.41 3.12
C VAL A 62 28.00 19.24 1.78
N THR A 63 28.30 18.14 1.07
CA THR A 63 27.67 17.84 -0.22
C THR A 63 26.15 17.76 -0.07
N PRO A 64 25.38 18.55 -0.84
CA PRO A 64 23.92 18.48 -0.82
C PRO A 64 23.39 17.10 -1.20
N TRP A 65 22.27 16.71 -0.62
CA TRP A 65 21.52 15.56 -1.09
C TRP A 65 20.83 15.90 -2.42
N VAL A 66 20.93 15.00 -3.39
CA VAL A 66 20.27 15.14 -4.70
C VAL A 66 19.51 13.85 -4.97
N GLU A 67 18.22 13.98 -5.24
CA GLU A 67 17.40 12.87 -5.71
C GLU A 67 17.87 12.43 -7.11
N THR A 68 18.15 11.13 -7.28
CA THR A 68 18.49 10.58 -8.59
C THR A 68 17.25 10.05 -9.32
N PRO A 69 17.27 9.99 -10.66
CA PRO A 69 16.19 9.35 -11.42
C PRO A 69 15.91 7.91 -11.00
N GLU A 70 16.94 7.17 -10.60
CA GLU A 70 16.83 5.79 -10.10
C GLU A 70 16.05 5.73 -8.78
N MET A 71 16.27 6.67 -7.86
CA MET A 71 15.52 6.75 -6.61
C MET A 71 14.02 7.02 -6.85
N LEU A 72 13.70 7.84 -7.86
CA LEU A 72 12.32 8.09 -8.27
C LEU A 72 11.70 6.84 -8.92
N ALA A 73 12.45 6.17 -9.79
CA ALA A 73 11.99 4.93 -10.44
C ALA A 73 11.69 3.83 -9.42
N GLU A 74 12.59 3.60 -8.46
CA GLU A 74 12.41 2.64 -7.37
C GLU A 74 11.14 2.95 -6.56
N ALA A 75 10.92 4.23 -6.20
CA ALA A 75 9.72 4.61 -5.48
C ALA A 75 8.42 4.40 -6.29
N LYS A 76 8.47 4.57 -7.63
CA LYS A 76 7.32 4.25 -8.50
C LYS A 76 7.06 2.74 -8.54
N GLU A 77 8.10 1.92 -8.64
CA GLU A 77 7.97 0.46 -8.60
C GLU A 77 7.36 -0.04 -7.29
N GLU A 78 7.86 0.47 -6.15
CA GLU A 78 7.27 0.20 -4.84
C GLU A 78 5.79 0.59 -4.79
N LYS A 79 5.45 1.77 -5.31
CA LYS A 79 4.06 2.24 -5.34
C LYS A 79 3.17 1.41 -6.28
N TYR A 80 3.70 0.92 -7.40
CA TYR A 80 3.00 -0.02 -8.26
C TYR A 80 2.72 -1.35 -7.58
N ALA A 81 3.65 -1.84 -6.76
CA ALA A 81 3.42 -3.03 -5.94
C ALA A 81 2.30 -2.81 -4.91
N GLU A 82 2.27 -1.65 -4.24
CA GLU A 82 1.17 -1.28 -3.34
C GLU A 82 -0.19 -1.20 -4.07
N ILE A 83 -0.22 -0.62 -5.28
CA ILE A 83 -1.44 -0.57 -6.11
C ILE A 83 -1.90 -1.98 -6.51
N ASN A 84 -0.97 -2.88 -6.83
CA ASN A 84 -1.31 -4.27 -7.12
C ASN A 84 -1.88 -4.98 -5.88
N ALA A 85 -1.28 -4.79 -4.71
CA ALA A 85 -1.79 -5.35 -3.45
C ALA A 85 -3.19 -4.80 -3.11
N TRP A 86 -3.44 -3.51 -3.37
CA TRP A 86 -4.78 -2.93 -3.25
C TRP A 86 -5.77 -3.63 -4.19
N ARG A 87 -5.43 -3.79 -5.47
CA ARG A 87 -6.27 -4.49 -6.44
C ARG A 87 -6.59 -5.89 -5.96
N ASP A 88 -5.59 -6.65 -5.55
CA ASP A 88 -5.77 -8.03 -5.10
C ASP A 88 -6.67 -8.10 -3.86
N THR A 89 -6.55 -7.13 -2.95
CA THR A 89 -7.47 -7.00 -1.80
C THR A 89 -8.90 -6.75 -2.26
N MET A 90 -9.11 -5.82 -3.19
CA MET A 90 -10.44 -5.51 -3.73
C MET A 90 -11.04 -6.69 -4.49
N GLU A 91 -10.30 -7.35 -5.37
CA GLU A 91 -10.80 -8.50 -6.14
C GLU A 91 -11.19 -9.71 -5.26
N ASN A 92 -10.69 -9.77 -4.02
CA ASN A 92 -11.06 -10.79 -3.05
C ASN A 92 -12.10 -10.30 -2.01
N GLY A 93 -12.59 -9.07 -2.16
CA GLY A 93 -13.63 -8.50 -1.32
C GLY A 93 -15.02 -9.11 -1.55
N ASN A 94 -15.94 -8.73 -0.67
CA ASN A 94 -17.36 -9.03 -0.79
C ASN A 94 -18.13 -7.73 -1.06
N TYR A 95 -18.98 -7.73 -2.08
CA TYR A 95 -19.68 -6.55 -2.57
C TYR A 95 -21.18 -6.82 -2.71
N PRO A 96 -21.93 -6.88 -1.59
CA PRO A 96 -23.31 -7.29 -1.62
C PRO A 96 -24.17 -6.48 -2.59
N PHE A 97 -25.08 -7.15 -3.28
CA PHE A 97 -26.00 -6.52 -4.23
C PHE A 97 -27.44 -6.90 -3.92
N THR A 98 -28.39 -6.10 -4.40
CA THR A 98 -29.82 -6.34 -4.17
C THR A 98 -30.44 -7.09 -5.35
N LEU A 99 -31.19 -8.16 -5.05
CA LEU A 99 -32.02 -8.89 -6.01
C LEU A 99 -33.27 -9.39 -5.28
N ASN A 100 -34.44 -9.18 -5.88
CA ASN A 100 -35.73 -9.62 -5.37
C ASN A 100 -36.01 -9.19 -3.91
N GLY A 101 -35.56 -7.99 -3.53
CA GLY A 101 -35.77 -7.44 -2.19
C GLY A 101 -34.78 -7.91 -1.12
N HIS A 102 -33.83 -8.78 -1.47
CA HIS A 102 -32.79 -9.29 -0.57
C HIS A 102 -31.41 -8.77 -0.95
N ARG A 103 -30.50 -8.66 0.03
CA ARG A 103 -29.08 -8.35 -0.20
C ARG A 103 -28.29 -9.64 -0.21
N TRP A 104 -27.58 -9.93 -1.29
CA TRP A 104 -26.83 -11.17 -1.44
C TRP A 104 -25.34 -10.90 -1.44
N ASP A 105 -24.57 -11.74 -0.76
CA ASP A 105 -23.12 -11.69 -0.84
C ASP A 105 -22.65 -11.87 -2.29
N CYS A 106 -21.60 -11.15 -2.66
CA CYS A 106 -21.04 -11.19 -4.00
C CYS A 106 -19.53 -11.03 -3.91
N GLY A 107 -18.88 -12.18 -3.89
CA GLY A 107 -17.43 -12.33 -3.86
C GLY A 107 -17.08 -13.77 -4.22
N LYS A 108 -15.78 -14.03 -4.44
CA LYS A 108 -15.29 -15.35 -4.89
C LYS A 108 -15.73 -16.50 -3.97
N VAL A 109 -15.78 -16.25 -2.66
CA VAL A 109 -16.21 -17.24 -1.65
C VAL A 109 -17.69 -17.61 -1.85
N SER A 110 -18.58 -16.62 -1.92
CA SER A 110 -20.02 -16.85 -2.09
C SER A 110 -20.33 -17.48 -3.44
N GLN A 111 -19.63 -17.06 -4.51
CA GLN A 111 -19.75 -17.68 -5.83
C GLN A 111 -19.35 -19.16 -5.80
N THR A 112 -18.24 -19.49 -5.13
CA THR A 112 -17.74 -20.88 -5.03
C THR A 112 -18.70 -21.77 -4.25
N ARG A 113 -19.36 -21.24 -3.22
CA ARG A 113 -20.40 -21.94 -2.46
C ARG A 113 -21.68 -22.13 -3.27
N LEU A 114 -22.07 -21.12 -4.06
CA LEU A 114 -23.30 -21.14 -4.84
C LEU A 114 -23.22 -22.05 -6.06
N ALA A 115 -22.06 -22.15 -6.72
CA ALA A 115 -21.86 -22.94 -7.93
C ALA A 115 -22.36 -24.41 -7.85
N PRO A 116 -21.97 -25.22 -6.85
CA PRO A 116 -22.48 -26.59 -6.72
C PRO A 116 -23.98 -26.64 -6.42
N VAL A 117 -24.51 -25.68 -5.66
CA VAL A 117 -25.96 -25.60 -5.38
C VAL A 117 -26.74 -25.37 -6.67
N VAL A 118 -26.26 -24.47 -7.52
CA VAL A 118 -26.92 -24.17 -8.79
C VAL A 118 -26.78 -25.33 -9.77
N ALA A 119 -25.68 -26.08 -9.73
CA ALA A 119 -25.55 -27.31 -10.52
C ALA A 119 -26.63 -28.35 -10.13
N VAL A 120 -26.91 -28.53 -8.84
CA VAL A 120 -27.99 -29.41 -8.35
C VAL A 120 -29.38 -28.85 -8.69
N ALA A 121 -29.56 -27.53 -8.59
CA ALA A 121 -30.78 -26.86 -9.02
C ALA A 121 -31.09 -27.09 -10.51
N LYS A 122 -30.07 -26.98 -11.37
CA LYS A 122 -30.19 -27.24 -12.81
C LYS A 122 -30.54 -28.70 -13.13
N SER A 123 -30.31 -29.64 -12.21
CA SER A 123 -30.68 -31.05 -12.37
C SER A 123 -32.02 -31.42 -11.74
N GLY A 124 -32.80 -30.45 -11.24
CA GLY A 124 -34.12 -30.74 -10.66
C GLY A 124 -34.05 -31.49 -9.31
N SER A 125 -32.91 -31.43 -8.61
CA SER A 125 -32.58 -32.35 -7.51
C SER A 125 -32.32 -31.63 -6.18
N LEU A 126 -32.87 -30.41 -6.01
CA LEU A 126 -32.74 -29.71 -4.73
C LEU A 126 -33.47 -30.47 -3.60
N PRO A 127 -32.89 -30.50 -2.40
CA PRO A 127 -33.59 -31.03 -1.22
C PRO A 127 -34.89 -30.27 -0.95
N PRO A 128 -35.96 -30.94 -0.44
CA PRO A 128 -37.15 -30.26 0.03
C PRO A 128 -36.84 -29.22 1.12
N GLY A 129 -37.43 -28.03 1.02
CA GLY A 129 -37.21 -26.95 1.99
C GLY A 129 -35.86 -26.25 1.87
N PHE A 130 -35.17 -26.36 0.73
CA PHE A 130 -33.91 -25.68 0.49
C PHE A 130 -34.04 -24.15 0.64
N PHE A 131 -33.01 -23.54 1.21
CA PHE A 131 -32.89 -22.10 1.38
C PHE A 131 -31.46 -21.65 1.09
N TRP A 132 -31.29 -20.37 0.78
CA TRP A 132 -29.99 -19.71 0.73
C TRP A 132 -29.96 -18.57 1.75
N THR A 133 -28.90 -18.50 2.56
CA THR A 133 -28.72 -17.43 3.53
C THR A 133 -28.19 -16.18 2.80
N ASP A 134 -28.90 -15.07 2.94
CA ASP A 134 -28.53 -13.79 2.34
C ASP A 134 -27.44 -13.06 3.16
N ALA A 135 -26.97 -11.91 2.66
CA ALA A 135 -25.87 -11.14 3.27
C ALA A 135 -26.23 -10.58 4.66
N ASP A 136 -27.52 -10.47 4.98
CA ASP A 136 -28.01 -9.99 6.26
C ASP A 136 -28.26 -11.18 7.24
N ASN A 137 -27.81 -12.39 6.87
CA ASN A 137 -27.99 -13.65 7.61
C ASN A 137 -29.45 -14.09 7.71
N ILE A 138 -30.26 -13.80 6.70
CA ILE A 138 -31.65 -14.25 6.62
C ILE A 138 -31.71 -15.48 5.71
N ASP A 139 -32.28 -16.57 6.21
CA ASP A 139 -32.53 -17.78 5.43
C ASP A 139 -33.74 -17.55 4.50
N VAL A 140 -33.47 -17.46 3.20
CA VAL A 140 -34.48 -17.21 2.17
C VAL A 140 -34.81 -18.54 1.49
N PRO A 141 -36.07 -19.03 1.55
CA PRO A 141 -36.50 -20.17 0.74
C PRO A 141 -36.30 -19.86 -0.75
N MET A 142 -35.66 -20.76 -1.50
CA MET A 142 -35.27 -20.51 -2.88
C MET A 142 -35.67 -21.67 -3.79
N THR A 143 -36.29 -21.34 -4.90
CA THR A 143 -36.56 -22.28 -6.01
C THR A 143 -35.32 -22.48 -6.89
N GLU A 144 -35.36 -23.52 -7.72
CA GLU A 144 -34.31 -23.79 -8.72
C GLU A 144 -34.10 -22.60 -9.66
N VAL A 145 -35.20 -21.97 -10.10
CA VAL A 145 -35.18 -20.81 -11.00
C VAL A 145 -34.54 -19.59 -10.31
N GLU A 146 -34.85 -19.36 -9.04
CA GLU A 146 -34.29 -18.25 -8.28
C GLU A 146 -32.79 -18.42 -8.00
N LEU A 147 -32.31 -19.64 -7.77
CA LEU A 147 -30.88 -19.91 -7.61
C LEU A 147 -30.10 -19.67 -8.90
N VAL A 148 -30.64 -20.07 -10.05
CA VAL A 148 -30.04 -19.77 -11.36
C VAL A 148 -30.01 -18.26 -11.61
N ALA A 149 -31.09 -17.55 -11.26
CA ALA A 149 -31.15 -16.09 -11.37
C ALA A 149 -30.13 -15.40 -10.44
N LEU A 150 -29.99 -15.90 -9.20
CA LEU A 150 -29.01 -15.41 -8.24
C LEU A 150 -27.57 -15.59 -8.74
N GLU A 151 -27.24 -16.78 -9.27
CA GLU A 151 -25.92 -17.05 -9.86
C GLU A 151 -25.60 -16.09 -11.00
N SER A 152 -26.54 -15.93 -11.94
CA SER A 152 -26.37 -15.04 -13.09
C SER A 152 -26.18 -13.58 -12.66
N ALA A 153 -26.99 -13.11 -11.70
CA ALA A 153 -26.88 -11.76 -11.18
C ALA A 153 -25.57 -11.54 -10.40
N MET A 154 -25.13 -12.53 -9.61
CA MET A 154 -23.84 -12.46 -8.89
C MET A 154 -22.67 -12.39 -9.87
N GLN A 155 -22.63 -13.27 -10.87
CA GLN A 155 -21.59 -13.26 -11.91
C GLN A 155 -21.54 -11.91 -12.64
N LYS A 156 -22.70 -11.36 -13.03
CA LYS A 156 -22.77 -10.04 -13.66
C LYS A 156 -22.21 -8.95 -12.76
N ASN A 157 -22.57 -8.92 -11.48
CA ASN A 157 -22.03 -7.93 -10.53
C ASN A 157 -20.53 -8.10 -10.33
N MET A 158 -20.03 -9.32 -10.17
CA MET A 158 -18.60 -9.60 -10.04
C MET A 158 -17.80 -9.08 -11.24
N VAL A 159 -18.32 -9.26 -12.47
CA VAL A 159 -17.68 -8.71 -13.68
C VAL A 159 -17.66 -7.18 -13.66
N LEU A 160 -18.77 -6.53 -13.31
CA LEU A 160 -18.83 -5.08 -13.22
C LEU A 160 -17.87 -4.50 -12.18
N ILE A 161 -17.78 -5.12 -11.01
CA ILE A 161 -16.89 -4.69 -9.93
C ILE A 161 -15.43 -4.93 -10.34
N GLY A 162 -15.11 -6.11 -10.87
CA GLY A 162 -13.76 -6.41 -11.37
C GLY A 162 -13.29 -5.44 -12.45
N PHE A 163 -14.19 -5.03 -13.34
CA PHE A 163 -13.89 -4.02 -14.35
C PHE A 163 -13.54 -2.66 -13.73
N LYS A 164 -14.35 -2.18 -12.78
CA LYS A 164 -14.07 -0.92 -12.06
C LYS A 164 -12.75 -0.95 -11.29
N ILE A 165 -12.45 -2.07 -10.63
CA ILE A 165 -11.19 -2.26 -9.90
C ILE A 165 -10.00 -2.16 -10.87
N HIS A 166 -10.11 -2.79 -12.04
CA HIS A 166 -9.09 -2.74 -13.06
C HIS A 166 -8.91 -1.33 -13.66
N GLU A 167 -10.01 -0.62 -13.96
CA GLU A 167 -9.95 0.78 -14.40
C GLU A 167 -9.26 1.67 -13.38
N ARG A 168 -9.66 1.57 -12.10
CA ARG A 168 -9.05 2.36 -11.03
C ARG A 168 -7.57 2.01 -10.86
N GLN A 169 -7.19 0.74 -10.89
CA GLN A 169 -5.78 0.33 -10.84
C GLN A 169 -4.96 1.00 -11.96
N ARG A 170 -5.47 0.99 -13.20
CA ARG A 170 -4.80 1.63 -14.34
C ARG A 170 -4.66 3.13 -14.13
N GLN A 171 -5.72 3.79 -13.68
CA GLN A 171 -5.70 5.21 -13.38
C GLN A 171 -4.64 5.54 -12.32
N MET A 172 -4.61 4.82 -11.20
CA MET A 172 -3.62 5.04 -10.14
C MET A 172 -2.19 4.86 -10.62
N LYS A 173 -1.93 3.87 -11.49
CA LYS A 173 -0.59 3.68 -12.07
C LYS A 173 -0.22 4.84 -12.99
N GLN A 174 -1.15 5.34 -13.79
CA GLN A 174 -0.90 6.51 -14.62
C GLN A 174 -0.63 7.77 -13.77
N GLU A 175 -1.43 8.00 -12.72
CA GLU A 175 -1.24 9.11 -11.79
C GLU A 175 0.17 9.09 -11.16
N VAL A 176 0.65 7.91 -10.75
CA VAL A 176 2.01 7.71 -10.21
C VAL A 176 3.08 7.88 -11.29
N GLU A 177 2.85 7.40 -12.51
CA GLU A 177 3.79 7.56 -13.64
C GLU A 177 4.02 9.03 -13.98
N GLU A 178 2.99 9.86 -13.93
CA GLU A 178 3.07 11.29 -14.23
C GLU A 178 3.78 12.10 -13.13
N MET A 179 4.05 11.51 -11.96
CA MET A 179 4.75 12.20 -10.87
C MET A 179 6.25 12.31 -11.13
N THR A 180 6.78 13.51 -10.88
CA THR A 180 8.20 13.86 -10.99
C THR A 180 8.90 14.02 -9.64
N GLU A 181 8.16 13.98 -8.53
CA GLU A 181 8.70 14.14 -7.17
C GLU A 181 8.53 12.83 -6.39
N ARG A 182 9.62 12.20 -5.96
CA ARG A 182 9.58 10.93 -5.21
C ARG A 182 8.77 11.03 -3.93
N ARG A 183 8.79 12.19 -3.25
CA ARG A 183 7.97 12.41 -2.04
C ARG A 183 6.48 12.30 -2.35
N LYS A 184 6.01 12.83 -3.48
CA LYS A 184 4.61 12.71 -3.89
C LYS A 184 4.25 11.25 -4.21
N VAL A 185 5.14 10.54 -4.90
CA VAL A 185 4.97 9.10 -5.16
C VAL A 185 4.83 8.33 -3.85
N LYS A 186 5.76 8.49 -2.90
CA LYS A 186 5.72 7.83 -1.59
C LYS A 186 4.43 8.12 -0.81
N CYS A 187 3.97 9.37 -0.84
CA CYS A 187 2.74 9.79 -0.15
C CYS A 187 1.44 9.44 -0.88
N TYR A 188 1.49 8.95 -2.12
CA TYR A 188 0.31 8.49 -2.84
C TYR A 188 -0.36 7.32 -2.13
N ARG A 189 -1.68 7.40 -1.96
CA ARG A 189 -2.47 6.39 -1.24
C ARG A 189 -3.35 5.61 -2.23
N PRO A 190 -3.06 4.31 -2.48
CA PRO A 190 -3.95 3.47 -3.26
C PRO A 190 -5.34 3.37 -2.63
N GLY A 191 -6.37 3.47 -3.45
CA GLY A 191 -7.75 3.51 -2.98
C GLY A 191 -8.73 4.00 -4.03
N TRP A 192 -10.02 3.79 -3.75
CA TRP A 192 -11.10 4.44 -4.47
C TRP A 192 -11.03 5.96 -4.30
N THR A 193 -11.48 6.69 -5.31
CA THR A 193 -11.70 8.14 -5.16
C THR A 193 -12.94 8.38 -4.29
N LYS A 194 -13.03 9.54 -3.63
CA LYS A 194 -14.15 9.88 -2.72
C LYS A 194 -15.52 9.88 -3.41
N ASP A 195 -15.55 9.91 -4.75
CA ASP A 195 -16.74 10.02 -5.57
C ASP A 195 -17.10 8.69 -6.28
N GLU A 196 -16.39 7.59 -6.01
CA GLU A 196 -16.66 6.29 -6.61
C GLU A 196 -17.44 5.35 -5.66
N PRO A 197 -18.53 4.71 -6.16
CA PRO A 197 -19.44 3.95 -5.32
C PRO A 197 -18.77 2.69 -4.74
N GLY A 198 -18.93 2.48 -3.43
CA GLY A 198 -18.37 1.36 -2.66
C GLY A 198 -17.58 1.77 -1.41
N VAL A 199 -17.38 3.09 -1.20
CA VAL A 199 -16.87 3.66 0.05
C VAL A 199 -18.07 4.15 0.89
N ASN A 200 -18.76 3.21 1.52
CA ASN A 200 -19.50 3.31 2.78
C ASN A 200 -20.19 1.98 3.06
#